data_AF-A0A2G6LWG8-F1
#
_entry.id   AF-A0A2G6LWG8-F1
#
_cell.length_a   1.000
_cell.length_b   1.000
_cell.length_c   1.000
_cell.angle_alpha   90.00
_cell.angle_beta   90.00
_cell.angle_gamma   90.00
#
_symmetry.space_group_name_H-M   'P 1'
#
loop_
_entity.id
_entity.type
_entity.pdbx_description
1 polymer ?
#
loop_
_entity_poly.entity_id
_entity_poly.type
_entity_poly.pdbx_seq_one_letter_code
_entity_poly.pdbx_strand_id
1 'polypeptide(L)' 'MGIFDWPVWSKDISEFPWVYDMEEVCYILEGRAEIISDDGEEAVITSGDLVTFPCGMKCRWKITSPIRKHYDFR' A
#
# COMPACT_ATOMS: atom_id res chain seq x y z
N MET A 1 -11.59 13.36 12.95
CA MET A 1 -10.27 12.96 12.46
C MET A 1 -10.52 11.93 11.37
N GLY A 2 -10.16 12.27 10.14
CA GLY A 2 -10.43 11.46 8.95
C GLY A 2 -9.13 11.02 8.27
N ILE A 3 -9.24 10.33 7.15
CA ILE A 3 -8.10 9.81 6.38
C ILE A 3 -7.09 10.92 6.02
N PHE A 4 -7.54 12.18 5.88
CA PHE A 4 -6.68 13.33 5.57
C PHE A 4 -5.80 13.81 6.73
N ASP A 5 -6.03 13.35 7.95
CA ASP A 5 -5.16 13.64 9.11
C ASP A 5 -4.01 12.63 9.24
N TRP A 6 -4.04 11.53 8.48
CA TRP A 6 -3.04 10.46 8.54
C TRP A 6 -1.69 10.92 7.99
N PRO A 7 -0.56 10.36 8.49
CA PRO A 7 0.74 10.63 7.89
C PRO A 7 0.77 10.22 6.40
N VAL A 8 1.54 10.98 5.61
CA VAL A 8 1.71 10.72 4.18
C VAL A 8 3.04 10.00 3.97
N TRP A 9 2.98 8.92 3.21
CA TRP A 9 4.14 8.20 2.72
C TRP A 9 4.25 8.33 1.20
N SER A 10 5.47 8.40 0.70
CA SER A 10 5.76 8.49 -0.73
C SER A 10 6.93 7.60 -1.13
N LYS A 11 6.87 7.01 -2.33
CA LYS A 11 7.97 6.20 -2.86
C LYS A 11 8.01 6.20 -4.38
N ASP A 12 9.22 6.26 -4.92
CA ASP A 12 9.48 6.16 -6.36
C ASP A 12 9.29 4.74 -6.88
N ILE A 13 9.32 4.62 -8.22
CA ILE A 13 9.27 3.35 -8.96
C ILE A 13 10.32 2.40 -8.38
N SER A 14 9.84 1.32 -7.77
CA SER A 14 10.67 0.32 -7.11
C SER A 14 9.86 -0.95 -6.89
N GLU A 15 10.58 -2.07 -6.78
CA GLU A 15 10.02 -3.37 -6.46
C GLU A 15 10.69 -3.91 -5.21
N PHE A 16 9.92 -4.27 -4.19
CA PHE A 16 10.45 -4.77 -2.93
C PHE A 16 9.45 -5.69 -2.21
N PRO A 17 9.94 -6.74 -1.51
CA PRO A 17 9.12 -7.51 -0.60
C PRO A 17 8.78 -6.70 0.65
N TRP A 18 7.58 -6.89 1.18
CA TRP A 18 7.11 -6.25 2.40
C TRP A 18 6.31 -7.23 3.25
N VAL A 19 6.46 -7.11 4.58
CA VAL A 19 5.73 -7.90 5.56
C VAL A 19 5.05 -6.95 6.51
N TYR A 20 3.74 -7.08 6.65
CA TYR A 20 2.93 -6.30 7.58
C TYR A 20 2.96 -6.96 8.95
N ASP A 21 3.55 -6.30 9.94
CA ASP A 21 3.60 -6.74 11.34
C ASP A 21 2.34 -6.33 12.13
N MET A 22 1.60 -5.34 11.64
CA MET A 22 0.32 -4.86 12.16
C MET A 22 -0.66 -4.65 11.00
N GLU A 23 -1.95 -4.43 11.31
CA GLU A 23 -2.91 -4.07 10.26
C GLU A 23 -2.60 -2.65 9.77
N GLU A 24 -2.44 -2.46 8.46
CA GLU A 24 -2.18 -1.14 7.86
C GLU A 24 -3.33 -0.80 6.90
N VAL A 25 -4.00 0.33 7.13
CA VAL A 25 -4.97 0.88 6.19
C VAL A 25 -4.31 2.00 5.39
N CYS A 26 -4.35 1.87 4.07
CA CYS A 26 -3.77 2.81 3.13
C CYS A 26 -4.84 3.47 2.27
N TYR A 27 -4.76 4.79 2.11
CA TYR A 27 -5.50 5.49 1.08
C TYR A 27 -4.54 6.07 0.04
N ILE A 28 -4.66 5.64 -1.20
CA ILE A 28 -3.74 6.04 -2.27
C ILE A 28 -4.15 7.41 -2.80
N LEU A 29 -3.27 8.40 -2.62
CA LEU A 29 -3.47 9.76 -3.12
C LEU A 29 -3.12 9.86 -4.61
N GLU A 30 -2.00 9.24 -5.00
CA GLU A 30 -1.52 9.24 -6.39
C GLU A 30 -0.66 8.01 -6.66
N GLY A 31 -0.50 7.69 -7.95
CA GLY A 31 0.40 6.64 -8.41
C GLY A 31 -0.30 5.32 -8.71
N ARG A 32 0.53 4.30 -8.94
CA ARG A 32 0.08 2.95 -9.29
C ARG A 32 1.09 1.93 -8.77
N ALA A 33 0.59 0.90 -8.09
CA ALA A 33 1.39 -0.26 -7.71
C ALA A 33 0.63 -1.56 -7.95
N GLU A 34 1.38 -2.61 -8.22
CA GLU A 34 0.91 -3.99 -8.23
C GLU A 34 1.37 -4.63 -6.91
N ILE A 35 0.41 -5.18 -6.17
CA ILE A 35 0.63 -5.94 -4.94
C ILE A 35 0.49 -7.40 -5.29
N ILE A 36 1.55 -8.18 -5.05
CA ILE A 36 1.57 -9.61 -5.32
C ILE A 36 1.66 -10.31 -3.97
N SER A 37 0.60 -11.01 -3.55
CA SER A 37 0.61 -11.78 -2.30
C SER A 37 1.48 -13.04 -2.44
N ASP A 38 1.92 -13.58 -1.32
CA ASP A 38 2.69 -14.84 -1.31
C ASP A 38 1.89 -16.03 -1.85
N ASP A 39 0.55 -15.95 -1.75
CA ASP A 39 -0.39 -16.95 -2.29
C ASP A 39 -0.57 -16.84 -3.83
N GLY A 40 0.11 -15.88 -4.47
CA GLY A 40 0.08 -15.66 -5.91
C GLY A 40 -1.08 -14.80 -6.40
N GLU A 41 -1.85 -14.18 -5.49
CA GLU A 41 -2.87 -13.21 -5.87
C GLU A 41 -2.24 -11.87 -6.23
N GLU A 42 -2.72 -11.25 -7.31
CA GLU A 42 -2.25 -9.95 -7.75
C GLU A 42 -3.37 -8.92 -7.65
N ALA A 43 -3.10 -7.81 -6.97
CA ALA A 43 -4.00 -6.68 -6.85
C ALA A 43 -3.33 -5.42 -7.37
N VAL A 44 -4.04 -4.65 -8.19
CA VAL A 44 -3.58 -3.34 -8.65
C VAL A 44 -4.21 -2.27 -7.78
N ILE A 45 -3.37 -1.36 -7.27
CA ILE A 45 -3.81 -0.21 -6.49
C ILE A 45 -3.46 1.08 -7.23
N THR A 46 -4.39 2.03 -7.18
CA THR A 46 -4.36 3.31 -7.90
C THR A 46 -4.92 4.44 -7.05
N SER A 47 -4.76 5.68 -7.50
CA SER A 47 -5.31 6.87 -6.83
C SER A 47 -6.80 6.73 -6.54
N GLY A 48 -7.20 6.95 -5.29
CA GLY A 48 -8.57 6.83 -4.81
C GLY A 48 -8.90 5.51 -4.11
N ASP A 49 -8.01 4.51 -4.20
CA ASP A 49 -8.23 3.22 -3.54
C ASP A 49 -7.96 3.29 -2.03
N LEU A 50 -8.85 2.69 -1.25
CA LEU A 50 -8.67 2.41 0.17
C LEU A 50 -8.38 0.91 0.33
N VAL A 51 -7.18 0.59 0.82
CA VAL A 51 -6.65 -0.77 0.87
C VAL A 51 -6.30 -1.11 2.31
N THR A 52 -6.66 -2.30 2.75
CA THR A 52 -6.30 -2.80 4.08
C THR A 52 -5.36 -3.99 3.93
N PHE A 53 -4.22 -3.93 4.60
CA PHE A 53 -3.24 -5.00 4.66
C PHE A 53 -3.32 -5.67 6.04
N PRO A 54 -3.73 -6.95 6.13
CA PRO A 54 -3.83 -7.66 7.40
C PRO A 54 -2.45 -7.88 8.07
N CYS A 55 -2.43 -7.88 9.40
CA CYS A 55 -1.28 -8.32 10.18
C CYS A 55 -0.83 -9.73 9.75
N GLY A 56 0.47 -9.91 9.53
CA GLY A 56 1.07 -11.15 9.07
C GLY A 56 1.10 -11.33 7.55
N MET A 57 0.46 -10.45 6.78
CA MET A 57 0.46 -10.52 5.32
C MET A 57 1.87 -10.28 4.78
N LYS A 58 2.32 -11.16 3.87
CA LYS A 58 3.53 -10.99 3.07
C LYS A 58 3.12 -10.69 1.65
N CYS A 59 3.68 -9.64 1.07
CA CYS A 59 3.44 -9.31 -0.32
C CYS A 59 4.68 -8.67 -0.93
N ARG A 60 4.68 -8.56 -2.25
CA ARG A 60 5.65 -7.79 -3.00
C ARG A 60 4.96 -6.58 -3.58
N TRP A 61 5.53 -5.42 -3.28
CA TRP A 61 5.16 -4.15 -3.88
C TRP A 61 5.94 -3.97 -5.17
N LYS A 62 5.24 -3.73 -6.27
CA LYS A 62 5.81 -3.34 -7.55
C LYS A 62 5.20 -2.01 -7.96
N ILE A 63 5.90 -0.93 -7.62
CA ILE A 63 5.47 0.44 -7.90
C ILE A 63 5.81 0.75 -9.36
N THR A 64 4.80 0.93 -10.21
CA THR A 64 4.97 1.24 -11.64
C THR A 64 4.89 2.74 -11.94
N SER A 65 4.34 3.53 -11.01
CA SER A 65 4.35 4.98 -11.01
C SER A 65 4.58 5.49 -9.58
N PRO A 66 5.35 6.57 -9.36
CA PRO A 66 5.59 7.11 -8.02
C PRO A 66 4.28 7.21 -7.24
N ILE A 67 4.29 6.68 -6.02
CA ILE A 67 3.09 6.54 -5.20
C ILE A 67 3.13 7.52 -4.04
N ARG A 68 1.97 8.10 -3.73
CA ARG A 68 1.71 8.81 -2.47
C ARG A 68 0.48 8.21 -1.81
N LYS A 69 0.56 7.95 -0.51
CA LYS A 69 -0.54 7.37 0.26
C LYS A 69 -0.62 7.95 1.67
N HIS A 70 -1.84 8.06 2.19
CA HIS A 70 -2.07 8.13 3.63
C HIS A 70 -2.02 6.72 4.21
N TYR A 71 -1.50 6.57 5.42
CA TYR A 71 -1.44 5.28 6.11
C TYR A 71 -1.80 5.42 7.59
N ASP A 72 -2.45 4.39 8.14
CA ASP A 72 -2.80 4.27 9.56
C ASP A 72 -2.56 2.83 10.01
N PHE A 73 -1.84 2.69 11.12
CA PHE A 73 -1.56 1.38 11.73
C PHE A 73 -2.61 1.10 12.80
N ARG A 74 -3.14 -0.13 12.80
CA ARG A 74 -4.17 -0.60 13.73
C ARG A 74 -3.73 -1.79 14.55
#